data_AF-A0A7S3N0D1-F1
#
_entry.id   AF-A0A7S3N0D1-F1
#
_cell.length_a   1.000
_cell.length_b   1.000
_cell.length_c   1.000
_cell.angle_alpha   90.00
_cell.angle_beta   90.00
_cell.angle_gamma   90.00
#
_symmetry.space_group_name_H-M   'P 1'
#
loop_
_entity.id
_entity.type
_entity.pdbx_description
1 polymer ?
#
loop_
_entity_poly.entity_id
_entity_poly.type
_entity_poly.pdbx_seq_one_letter_code
_entity_poly.pdbx_strand_id
1 'polypeptide(L)'
;FFINKRMRFLDLVRPVVNYLPEVEAPLKKQSFNDKLMWTAWTLFIYLICCQIPLYGMVKQEGADPMYWLRVILASNKGTIMELGMSPIITSGMIMQLLVGAKFIDVNMQSKEDRELFQASQKLFGLLITFGEAVAYLLSGMYGPIGELGLIRALLIILQLFLAGFMVLMLDELLQKGYGLGSGISLFIATNICEMILWKSFSPTTIRTDQGTEFEGAIIALFHFLLTKPNKFYGLQQ
;
A
#
# COMPACT_ATOMS: atom_id res chain seq x y z
N PHE A 1 -28.99 -38.43 13.42
CA PHE A 1 -28.82 -37.04 13.92
C PHE A 1 -27.39 -36.78 14.44
N PHE A 2 -26.37 -37.37 13.82
CA PHE A 2 -24.96 -37.19 14.23
C PHE A 2 -24.08 -37.43 13.00
N ILE A 3 -23.77 -36.37 12.25
CA ILE A 3 -22.79 -36.43 11.16
C ILE A 3 -21.95 -35.14 11.19
N ASN A 4 -20.72 -35.31 11.68
CA ASN A 4 -19.51 -34.63 11.22
C ASN A 4 -19.35 -33.12 11.49
N LYS A 5 -19.02 -32.77 12.74
CA LYS A 5 -18.40 -31.49 13.09
C LYS A 5 -16.91 -31.51 12.66
N ARG A 6 -16.63 -31.49 11.35
CA ARG A 6 -15.28 -31.14 10.89
C ARG A 6 -15.03 -29.70 11.33
N MET A 7 -14.04 -29.47 12.20
CA MET A 7 -13.62 -28.11 12.54
C MET A 7 -13.25 -27.39 11.25
N ARG A 8 -14.13 -26.50 10.79
CA ARG A 8 -13.84 -25.64 9.64
C ARG A 8 -12.83 -24.62 10.12
N PHE A 9 -11.82 -24.32 9.31
CA PHE A 9 -10.85 -23.25 9.61
C PHE A 9 -11.57 -21.93 9.95
N LEU A 10 -12.71 -21.69 9.29
CA LEU A 10 -13.66 -20.59 9.55
C LEU A 10 -14.18 -20.53 11.00
N ASP A 11 -14.40 -21.68 11.66
CA ASP A 11 -14.85 -21.74 13.07
C ASP A 11 -13.72 -21.43 14.06
N LEU A 12 -12.45 -21.58 13.65
CA LEU A 12 -11.28 -21.26 14.48
C LEU A 12 -10.97 -19.76 14.51
N VAL A 13 -11.38 -19.04 13.45
CA VAL A 13 -11.22 -17.59 13.32
C VAL A 13 -12.35 -16.83 14.02
N ARG A 14 -13.55 -17.42 14.16
CA ARG A 14 -14.71 -16.84 14.87
C ARG A 14 -14.40 -16.14 16.21
N PRO A 15 -13.60 -16.70 17.15
CA PRO A 15 -13.27 -16.00 18.39
C PRO A 15 -12.40 -14.74 18.18
N VAL A 16 -11.62 -14.67 17.08
CA VAL A 16 -10.75 -13.53 16.76
C VAL A 16 -11.49 -12.46 15.95
N VAL A 17 -12.51 -12.84 15.15
CA VAL A 17 -13.36 -11.89 14.40
C VAL A 17 -13.98 -10.83 15.32
N ASN A 18 -14.40 -11.21 16.53
CA ASN A 18 -15.01 -10.25 17.48
C ASN A 18 -14.04 -9.19 18.02
N TYR A 19 -12.73 -9.42 17.94
CA TYR A 19 -11.70 -8.46 18.38
C TYR A 19 -11.12 -7.64 17.23
N LEU A 20 -11.42 -8.00 15.97
CA LEU A 20 -10.94 -7.27 14.80
C LEU A 20 -11.83 -6.04 14.58
N PRO A 21 -11.26 -4.82 14.60
CA PRO A 21 -12.04 -3.60 14.41
C PRO A 21 -12.57 -3.53 12.98
N GLU A 22 -13.84 -3.80 12.75
CA GLU A 22 -14.48 -3.88 11.43
C GLU A 22 -15.22 -2.58 11.07
N VAL A 23 -15.13 -2.15 9.81
CA VAL A 23 -15.88 -0.98 9.34
C VAL A 23 -17.33 -1.40 9.17
N GLU A 24 -18.30 -0.73 9.79
CA GLU A 24 -19.71 -1.10 9.59
C GLU A 24 -20.15 -0.87 8.14
N ALA A 25 -20.92 -1.81 7.57
CA ALA A 25 -21.48 -1.64 6.24
C ALA A 25 -22.56 -0.53 6.25
N PRO A 26 -22.70 0.28 5.20
CA PRO A 26 -23.64 1.39 5.19
C PRO A 26 -25.08 0.88 5.29
N LEU A 27 -25.81 1.35 6.31
CA LEU A 27 -27.21 0.99 6.57
C LEU A 27 -28.16 1.42 5.43
N LYS A 28 -27.78 2.42 4.65
CA LYS A 28 -28.53 2.96 3.51
C LYS A 28 -27.65 2.97 2.26
N LYS A 29 -28.24 2.67 1.10
CA LYS A 29 -27.55 2.81 -0.19
C LYS A 29 -27.10 4.27 -0.35
N GLN A 30 -25.78 4.48 -0.36
CA GLN A 30 -25.17 5.79 -0.53
C GLN A 30 -25.41 6.33 -1.95
N SER A 31 -25.66 7.63 -2.07
CA SER A 31 -25.81 8.28 -3.38
C SER A 31 -24.47 8.29 -4.13
N PHE A 32 -24.49 8.47 -5.46
CA PHE A 32 -23.26 8.51 -6.26
C PHE A 32 -22.31 9.64 -5.80
N ASN A 33 -22.86 10.82 -5.48
CA ASN A 33 -22.08 11.96 -5.04
C ASN A 33 -21.42 11.70 -3.68
N ASP A 34 -22.14 11.07 -2.75
CA ASP A 34 -21.57 10.73 -1.44
C ASP A 34 -20.42 9.73 -1.60
N LYS A 35 -20.60 8.71 -2.45
CA LYS A 35 -19.54 7.74 -2.73
C LYS A 35 -18.31 8.37 -3.36
N LEU A 36 -18.50 9.31 -4.27
CA LEU A 36 -17.39 10.05 -4.87
C LEU A 36 -16.64 10.86 -3.82
N MET A 37 -17.36 11.52 -2.91
CA MET A 37 -16.76 12.31 -1.84
C MET A 37 -16.01 11.45 -0.82
N TRP A 38 -16.56 10.30 -0.43
CA TRP A 38 -15.85 9.31 0.41
C TRP A 38 -14.59 8.81 -0.28
N THR A 39 -14.68 8.47 -1.56
CA THR A 39 -13.53 8.04 -2.38
C THR A 39 -12.45 9.13 -2.40
N ALA A 40 -12.83 10.40 -2.62
CA ALA A 40 -11.89 11.52 -2.61
C ALA A 40 -11.20 11.70 -1.26
N TRP A 41 -11.95 11.62 -0.15
CA TRP A 41 -11.37 11.72 1.20
C TRP A 41 -10.40 10.58 1.51
N THR A 42 -10.75 9.33 1.17
CA THR A 42 -9.84 8.18 1.37
C THR A 42 -8.54 8.34 0.59
N LEU A 43 -8.63 8.84 -0.64
CA LEU A 43 -7.51 9.02 -1.54
C LEU A 43 -6.62 10.18 -1.07
N PHE A 44 -7.22 11.25 -0.54
CA PHE A 44 -6.50 12.35 0.08
C PHE A 44 -5.70 11.91 1.32
N ILE A 45 -6.31 11.13 2.21
CA ILE A 45 -5.62 10.57 3.39
C ILE A 45 -4.46 9.67 2.94
N TYR A 46 -4.70 8.80 1.95
CA TYR A 46 -3.68 7.92 1.38
C TYR A 46 -2.48 8.72 0.83
N LEU A 47 -2.73 9.79 0.07
CA LEU A 47 -1.66 10.64 -0.46
C LEU A 47 -0.87 11.34 0.64
N ILE A 48 -1.52 11.82 1.71
CA ILE A 48 -0.81 12.38 2.87
C ILE A 48 0.10 11.32 3.49
N CYS A 49 -0.40 10.10 3.66
CA CYS A 49 0.41 9.00 4.19
C CYS A 49 1.63 8.70 3.30
N CYS A 50 1.49 8.74 1.98
CA CYS A 50 2.59 8.56 1.04
C CYS A 50 3.70 9.61 1.18
N GLN A 51 3.43 10.76 1.80
CA GLN A 51 4.37 11.90 1.93
C GLN A 51 5.01 12.00 3.32
N ILE A 52 4.50 11.30 4.34
CA ILE A 52 5.04 11.34 5.70
C ILE A 52 6.29 10.44 5.78
N PRO A 53 7.49 11.00 6.01
CA PRO A 53 8.71 10.20 6.10
C PRO A 53 8.73 9.37 7.38
N LEU A 54 9.34 8.18 7.30
CA LEU A 54 9.44 7.27 8.42
C LEU A 54 10.48 7.77 9.43
N TYR A 55 10.15 7.71 10.73
CA TYR A 55 11.05 8.16 11.78
C TYR A 55 12.12 7.12 12.10
N GLY A 56 13.38 7.56 12.22
CA GLY A 56 14.48 6.70 12.68
C GLY A 56 15.25 5.96 11.57
N MET A 57 14.95 6.23 10.30
CA MET A 57 15.70 5.65 9.19
C MET A 57 16.98 6.40 8.90
N VAL A 58 18.07 5.65 8.69
CA VAL A 58 19.29 6.19 8.08
C VAL A 58 19.04 6.25 6.57
N LYS A 59 19.12 7.44 5.97
CA LYS A 59 18.95 7.60 4.52
C LYS A 59 20.03 6.78 3.80
N GLN A 60 19.66 5.63 3.25
CA GLN A 60 20.52 4.90 2.32
C GLN A 60 20.35 5.52 0.93
N GLU A 61 21.36 6.28 0.51
CA GLU A 61 21.50 6.72 -0.87
C GLU A 61 21.94 5.53 -1.72
N GLY A 62 21.02 4.96 -2.49
CA GLY A 62 21.26 3.80 -3.33
C GLY A 62 20.06 3.51 -4.22
N ALA A 63 20.33 2.94 -5.40
CA ALA A 63 19.30 2.50 -6.33
C ALA A 63 18.43 1.41 -5.70
N ASP A 64 17.11 1.59 -5.74
CA ASP A 64 16.18 0.60 -5.21
C ASP A 64 16.11 -0.64 -6.11
N PRO A 65 16.55 -1.82 -5.64
CA PRO A 65 16.49 -3.04 -6.44
C PRO A 65 15.05 -3.44 -6.80
N MET A 66 14.08 -2.98 -5.99
CA MET A 66 12.66 -3.32 -6.08
C MET A 66 11.81 -2.22 -6.70
N TYR A 67 12.39 -1.32 -7.52
CA TYR A 67 11.67 -0.20 -8.12
C TYR A 67 10.35 -0.60 -8.80
N TRP A 68 10.37 -1.64 -9.65
CA TRP A 68 9.16 -2.13 -10.34
C TRP A 68 8.12 -2.73 -9.39
N LEU A 69 8.59 -3.43 -8.36
CA LEU A 69 7.72 -4.04 -7.36
C LEU A 69 7.03 -2.95 -6.53
N ARG A 70 7.75 -1.88 -6.16
CA ARG A 70 7.18 -0.73 -5.43
C ARG A 70 6.03 -0.07 -6.19
N VAL A 71 6.15 0.07 -7.51
CA VAL A 71 5.09 0.65 -8.36
C VAL A 71 3.80 -0.18 -8.29
N ILE A 72 3.92 -1.52 -8.39
CA ILE A 72 2.75 -2.43 -8.36
C ILE A 72 2.13 -2.48 -6.96
N LEU A 73 2.96 -2.42 -5.92
CA LEU A 73 2.54 -2.46 -4.52
C LEU A 73 2.07 -1.10 -3.99
N ALA A 74 2.17 -0.04 -4.80
CA ALA A 74 1.90 1.33 -4.38
C ALA A 74 2.70 1.72 -3.12
N SER A 75 3.97 1.34 -3.09
CA SER A 75 4.90 1.54 -1.97
C SER A 75 5.86 2.69 -2.27
N ASN A 76 6.02 3.60 -1.30
CA ASN A 76 6.97 4.69 -1.37
C ASN A 76 8.13 4.40 -0.39
N LYS A 77 9.36 4.31 -0.90
CA LYS A 77 10.54 4.15 -0.03
C LYS A 77 10.66 5.37 0.87
N GLY A 78 10.98 5.16 2.14
CA GLY A 78 11.28 6.29 3.02
C GLY A 78 10.08 6.79 3.81
N THR A 79 8.87 6.26 3.58
CA THR A 79 7.63 6.80 4.13
C THR A 79 6.87 5.74 4.90
N ILE A 80 5.83 6.15 5.62
CA ILE A 80 4.95 5.22 6.35
C ILE A 80 4.27 4.21 5.42
N MET A 81 4.25 4.48 4.11
CA MET A 81 3.71 3.62 3.06
C MET A 81 4.77 2.70 2.44
N GLU A 82 5.82 2.34 3.19
CA GLU A 82 6.88 1.49 2.65
C GLU A 82 6.43 0.05 2.36
N LEU A 83 5.48 -0.50 3.14
CA LEU A 83 4.83 -1.77 2.77
C LEU A 83 3.77 -1.57 1.67
N GLY A 84 3.19 -0.36 1.59
CA GLY A 84 2.12 -0.07 0.64
C GLY A 84 0.92 -1.02 0.80
N MET A 85 0.44 -1.54 -0.33
CA MET A 85 -0.68 -2.49 -0.42
C MET A 85 -0.24 -3.96 -0.39
N SER A 86 1.05 -4.28 -0.21
CA SER A 86 1.55 -5.66 -0.26
C SER A 86 0.81 -6.62 0.66
N PRO A 87 0.52 -6.29 1.93
CA PRO A 87 -0.09 -7.27 2.82
C PRO A 87 -1.54 -7.58 2.44
N ILE A 88 -2.24 -6.59 1.88
CA ILE A 88 -3.65 -6.68 1.48
C ILE A 88 -3.80 -7.49 0.20
N ILE A 89 -2.95 -7.22 -0.80
CA ILE A 89 -2.96 -7.96 -2.07
C ILE A 89 -2.51 -9.41 -1.82
N THR A 90 -1.47 -9.60 -1.04
CA THR A 90 -0.92 -10.93 -0.74
C THR A 90 -1.90 -11.77 0.06
N SER A 91 -2.55 -11.22 1.09
CA SER A 91 -3.58 -11.95 1.84
C SER A 91 -4.78 -12.29 0.95
N GLY A 92 -5.20 -11.39 0.07
CA GLY A 92 -6.25 -11.65 -0.92
C GLY A 92 -5.90 -12.77 -1.89
N MET A 93 -4.70 -12.74 -2.46
CA MET A 93 -4.23 -13.79 -3.37
C MET A 93 -4.11 -15.15 -2.69
N ILE A 94 -3.57 -15.21 -1.47
CA ILE A 94 -3.46 -16.46 -0.70
C ILE A 94 -4.85 -17.03 -0.41
N MET A 95 -5.78 -16.20 0.07
CA MET A 95 -7.14 -16.66 0.40
C MET A 95 -7.92 -17.09 -0.84
N GLN A 96 -7.77 -16.37 -1.96
CA GLN A 96 -8.34 -16.78 -3.25
C GLN A 96 -7.76 -18.09 -3.74
N LEU A 97 -6.45 -18.32 -3.58
CA LEU A 97 -5.79 -19.56 -3.96
C LEU A 97 -6.26 -20.74 -3.09
N LEU A 98 -6.44 -20.55 -1.78
CA LEU A 98 -6.93 -21.59 -0.87
C LEU A 98 -8.37 -22.02 -1.20
N VAL A 99 -9.22 -21.07 -1.61
CA VAL A 99 -10.58 -21.36 -2.08
C VAL A 99 -10.54 -22.03 -3.45
N GLY A 100 -9.73 -21.53 -4.39
CA GLY A 100 -9.60 -22.11 -5.74
C GLY A 100 -9.05 -23.54 -5.74
N ALA A 101 -8.11 -23.84 -4.84
CA ALA A 101 -7.57 -25.18 -4.63
C ALA A 101 -8.52 -26.11 -3.85
N LYS A 102 -9.71 -25.62 -3.46
CA LYS A 102 -10.72 -26.34 -2.67
C LYS A 102 -10.23 -26.86 -1.31
N PHE A 103 -9.18 -26.25 -0.75
CA PHE A 103 -8.75 -26.51 0.62
C PHE A 103 -9.75 -25.94 1.63
N ILE A 104 -10.39 -24.81 1.28
CA ILE A 104 -11.43 -24.16 2.06
C ILE A 104 -12.67 -24.02 1.17
N ASP A 105 -13.78 -24.62 1.60
CA ASP A 105 -15.06 -24.50 0.93
C ASP A 105 -15.82 -23.29 1.51
N VAL A 106 -15.98 -22.24 0.70
CA VAL A 106 -16.61 -20.97 1.09
C VAL A 106 -17.81 -20.74 0.18
N ASN A 107 -19.01 -20.74 0.75
CA ASN A 107 -20.20 -20.45 -0.03
C ASN A 107 -20.43 -18.93 -0.09
N MET A 108 -20.01 -18.31 -1.20
CA MET A 108 -20.19 -16.86 -1.43
C MET A 108 -21.66 -16.42 -1.52
N GLN A 109 -22.62 -17.35 -1.60
CA GLN A 109 -24.05 -17.04 -1.52
C GLN A 109 -24.54 -16.86 -0.08
N SER A 110 -23.85 -17.45 0.90
CA SER A 110 -24.14 -17.23 2.31
C SER A 110 -23.50 -15.93 2.78
N LYS A 111 -24.32 -15.06 3.39
CA LYS A 111 -23.85 -13.80 3.98
C LYS A 111 -22.79 -14.05 5.07
N GLU A 112 -22.99 -15.08 5.88
CA GLU A 112 -22.11 -15.45 6.99
C GLU A 112 -20.73 -15.92 6.51
N ASP A 113 -20.68 -16.76 5.47
CA ASP A 113 -19.41 -17.26 4.91
C ASP A 113 -18.63 -16.13 4.22
N ARG A 114 -19.35 -15.16 3.61
CA ARG A 114 -18.73 -13.98 3.00
C ARG A 114 -18.08 -13.07 4.03
N GLU A 115 -18.77 -12.82 5.15
CA GLU A 115 -18.25 -12.02 6.27
C GLU A 115 -17.03 -12.71 6.91
N LEU A 116 -17.10 -14.03 7.14
CA LEU A 116 -15.97 -14.80 7.66
C LEU A 116 -14.76 -14.81 6.72
N PHE A 117 -14.99 -14.90 5.40
CA PHE A 117 -13.91 -14.84 4.41
C PHE A 117 -13.21 -13.47 4.44
N GLN A 118 -13.98 -12.38 4.47
CA GLN A 118 -13.45 -11.01 4.57
C GLN A 118 -12.68 -10.79 5.87
N ALA A 119 -13.25 -11.20 7.00
CA ALA A 119 -12.59 -11.10 8.30
C ALA A 119 -11.29 -11.92 8.35
N SER A 120 -11.27 -13.10 7.75
CA SER A 120 -10.08 -13.94 7.67
C SER A 120 -9.01 -13.31 6.78
N GLN A 121 -9.35 -12.81 5.59
CA GLN A 121 -8.41 -12.13 4.68
C GLN A 121 -7.76 -10.93 5.36
N LYS A 122 -8.52 -10.19 6.16
CA LYS A 122 -8.03 -9.09 6.98
C LYS A 122 -7.09 -9.54 8.08
N LEU A 123 -7.42 -10.61 8.81
CA LEU A 123 -6.53 -11.16 9.84
C LEU A 123 -5.19 -11.57 9.22
N PHE A 124 -5.22 -12.26 8.08
CA PHE A 124 -4.00 -12.59 7.34
C PHE A 124 -3.27 -11.34 6.85
N GLY A 125 -3.99 -10.32 6.37
CA GLY A 125 -3.40 -9.04 5.99
C GLY A 125 -2.64 -8.41 7.15
N LEU A 126 -3.25 -8.36 8.34
CA LEU A 126 -2.62 -7.79 9.54
C LEU A 126 -1.38 -8.58 9.99
N LEU A 127 -1.46 -9.92 9.97
CA LEU A 127 -0.32 -10.79 10.29
C LEU A 127 0.82 -10.63 9.30
N ILE A 128 0.51 -10.53 8.00
CA ILE A 128 1.50 -10.30 6.95
C ILE A 128 2.13 -8.91 7.12
N THR A 129 1.35 -7.87 7.39
CA THR A 129 1.89 -6.51 7.66
C THR A 129 2.92 -6.54 8.79
N PHE A 130 2.59 -7.22 9.89
CA PHE A 130 3.51 -7.34 11.02
C PHE A 130 4.76 -8.16 10.65
N GLY A 131 4.58 -9.30 9.99
CA GLY A 131 5.68 -10.17 9.54
C GLY A 131 6.61 -9.47 8.55
N GLU A 132 6.06 -8.75 7.58
CA GLU A 132 6.82 -7.96 6.61
C GLU A 132 7.56 -6.82 7.31
N ALA A 133 6.93 -6.07 8.22
CA ALA A 133 7.60 -4.99 8.96
C ALA A 133 8.82 -5.50 9.75
N VAL A 134 8.71 -6.67 10.38
CA VAL A 134 9.83 -7.33 11.06
C VAL A 134 10.89 -7.80 10.05
N ALA A 135 10.48 -8.43 8.93
CA ALA A 135 11.40 -8.90 7.91
C ALA A 135 12.18 -7.75 7.23
N TYR A 136 11.53 -6.62 6.95
CA TYR A 136 12.17 -5.40 6.42
C TYR A 136 13.17 -4.78 7.40
N LEU A 137 12.90 -4.86 8.70
CA LEU A 137 13.87 -4.44 9.72
C LEU A 137 15.07 -5.40 9.76
N LEU A 138 14.82 -6.72 9.79
CA LEU A 138 15.87 -7.74 9.87
C LEU A 138 16.74 -7.80 8.62
N SER A 139 16.19 -7.46 7.44
CA SER A 139 16.95 -7.37 6.19
C SER A 139 17.96 -6.22 6.18
N GLY A 140 17.91 -5.31 7.16
CA GLY A 140 18.83 -4.18 7.26
C GLY A 140 18.52 -3.04 6.29
N MET A 141 17.34 -3.03 5.65
CA MET A 141 16.93 -1.98 4.72
C MET A 141 16.86 -0.59 5.38
N TYR A 142 16.65 -0.54 6.69
CA TYR A 142 16.58 0.70 7.46
C TYR A 142 17.91 1.08 8.13
N GLY A 143 18.94 0.25 7.96
CA GLY A 143 20.26 0.31 8.59
C GLY A 143 20.53 -0.87 9.53
N PRO A 144 21.78 -1.13 9.91
CA PRO A 144 22.13 -2.22 10.82
C PRO A 144 21.55 -1.97 12.22
N ILE A 145 20.90 -2.99 12.80
CA ILE A 145 20.18 -2.93 14.09
C ILE A 145 21.08 -2.42 15.23
N GLY A 146 22.39 -2.69 15.14
CA GLY A 146 23.39 -2.20 16.10
C GLY A 146 23.58 -0.68 16.11
N GLU A 147 23.34 0.01 14.98
CA GLU A 147 23.47 1.47 14.87
C GLU A 147 22.14 2.21 15.08
N LEU A 148 21.00 1.58 14.73
CA LEU A 148 19.68 2.17 14.99
C LEU A 148 19.32 2.20 16.47
N GLY A 149 19.78 1.20 17.23
CA GLY A 149 19.32 0.96 18.59
C GLY A 149 17.92 0.34 18.63
N LEU A 150 17.70 -0.56 19.61
CA LEU A 150 16.47 -1.33 19.78
C LEU A 150 15.19 -0.48 19.85
N ILE A 151 15.28 0.71 20.45
CA ILE A 151 14.13 1.61 20.62
C ILE A 151 13.66 2.17 19.27
N ARG A 152 14.58 2.60 18.39
CA ARG A 152 14.20 3.14 17.06
C ARG A 152 13.69 2.05 16.14
N ALA A 153 14.31 0.87 16.18
CA ALA A 153 13.86 -0.31 15.45
C ALA A 153 12.42 -0.72 15.82
N LEU A 154 12.08 -0.71 17.12
CA LEU A 154 10.73 -1.02 17.57
C LEU A 154 9.72 0.08 17.18
N LEU A 155 10.12 1.35 17.22
CA LEU A 155 9.30 2.46 16.74
C LEU A 155 8.98 2.35 15.24
N ILE A 156 9.95 1.93 14.41
CA ILE A 156 9.76 1.69 12.98
C ILE A 156 8.70 0.61 12.75
N ILE A 157 8.84 -0.55 13.41
CA ILE A 157 7.85 -1.64 13.28
C ILE A 157 6.45 -1.14 13.67
N LEU A 158 6.34 -0.42 14.78
CA LEU A 158 5.06 0.09 15.26
C LEU A 158 4.44 1.09 14.26
N GLN A 159 5.23 2.00 13.69
CA GLN A 159 4.76 2.96 12.68
C GLN A 159 4.28 2.27 11.42
N LEU A 160 5.06 1.31 10.90
CA LEU A 160 4.71 0.53 9.71
C LEU A 160 3.46 -0.32 9.93
N PHE A 161 3.33 -0.92 11.12
CA PHE A 161 2.13 -1.69 11.49
C PHE A 161 0.89 -0.81 11.58
N LEU A 162 0.99 0.37 12.21
CA LEU A 162 -0.12 1.31 12.31
C LEU A 162 -0.52 1.87 10.95
N ALA A 163 0.46 2.19 10.09
CA ALA A 163 0.20 2.64 8.72
C ALA A 163 -0.48 1.54 7.89
N GLY A 164 0.04 0.31 7.92
CA GLY A 164 -0.59 -0.82 7.23
C GLY A 164 -2.00 -1.13 7.75
N PHE A 165 -2.22 -0.99 9.07
CA PHE A 165 -3.55 -1.11 9.67
C PHE A 165 -4.52 -0.03 9.16
N MET A 166 -4.08 1.24 9.10
CA MET A 166 -4.86 2.35 8.56
C MET A 166 -5.24 2.11 7.09
N VAL A 167 -4.29 1.68 6.26
CA VAL A 167 -4.54 1.40 4.84
C VAL A 167 -5.52 0.24 4.67
N LEU A 168 -5.41 -0.80 5.50
CA LEU A 168 -6.36 -1.92 5.51
C LEU A 168 -7.78 -1.43 5.84
N MET A 169 -7.93 -0.51 6.80
CA MET A 169 -9.23 0.09 7.14
C MET A 169 -9.79 0.94 5.99
N LEU A 170 -8.93 1.71 5.31
CA LEU A 170 -9.33 2.54 4.16
C LEU A 170 -9.79 1.67 2.98
N ASP A 171 -9.08 0.57 2.69
CA ASP A 171 -9.49 -0.39 1.67
C ASP A 171 -10.82 -1.07 2.02
N GLU A 172 -11.00 -1.48 3.28
CA GLU A 172 -12.26 -2.09 3.76
C GLU A 172 -13.44 -1.11 3.63
N LEU A 173 -13.24 0.16 3.98
CA LEU A 173 -14.26 1.22 3.82
C LEU A 173 -14.71 1.32 2.36
N LEU A 174 -13.77 1.32 1.41
CA LEU A 174 -14.10 1.38 -0.01
C LEU A 174 -14.83 0.10 -0.48
N GLN A 175 -14.36 -1.08 -0.05
CA GLN A 175 -14.95 -2.38 -0.43
C GLN A 175 -16.36 -2.59 0.13
N LYS A 176 -16.69 -2.03 1.30
CA LYS A 176 -18.05 -2.09 1.88
C LYS A 176 -19.06 -1.21 1.18
N GLY A 177 -18.64 -0.46 0.16
CA GLY A 177 -19.54 0.26 -0.75
C GLY A 177 -19.69 1.74 -0.44
N TYR A 178 -18.85 2.31 0.43
CA TYR A 178 -18.65 3.75 0.52
C TYR A 178 -17.87 4.28 -0.69
N GLY A 179 -17.06 3.44 -1.33
CA GLY A 179 -16.32 3.80 -2.54
C GLY A 179 -17.08 3.59 -3.85
N LEU A 180 -16.60 4.21 -4.92
CA LEU A 180 -17.04 3.94 -6.30
C LEU A 180 -16.42 2.68 -6.91
N GLY A 181 -15.49 2.02 -6.22
CA GLY A 181 -14.76 0.84 -6.71
C GLY A 181 -13.96 0.13 -5.63
N SER A 182 -13.01 -0.71 -6.04
CA SER A 182 -12.08 -1.41 -5.13
C SER A 182 -10.97 -0.46 -4.69
N GLY A 183 -10.68 -0.44 -3.38
CA GLY A 183 -9.59 0.36 -2.81
C GLY A 183 -8.25 0.02 -3.42
N ILE A 184 -7.96 -1.26 -3.60
CA ILE A 184 -6.72 -1.76 -4.24
C ILE A 184 -6.48 -1.13 -5.62
N SER A 185 -7.45 -1.17 -6.52
CA SER A 185 -7.29 -0.59 -7.87
C SER A 185 -7.10 0.92 -7.84
N LEU A 186 -7.79 1.60 -6.92
CA LEU A 186 -7.74 3.06 -6.80
C LEU A 186 -6.37 3.52 -6.28
N PHE A 187 -5.83 2.86 -5.28
CA PHE A 187 -4.53 3.20 -4.69
C PHE A 187 -3.38 2.93 -5.68
N ILE A 188 -3.42 1.81 -6.41
CA ILE A 188 -2.42 1.51 -7.45
C ILE A 188 -2.47 2.55 -8.57
N ALA A 189 -3.66 2.87 -9.09
CA ALA A 189 -3.81 3.86 -10.15
C ALA A 189 -3.31 5.25 -9.70
N THR A 190 -3.64 5.64 -8.47
CA THR A 190 -3.20 6.91 -7.88
C THR A 190 -1.68 6.99 -7.80
N ASN A 191 -1.02 5.95 -7.29
CA ASN A 191 0.44 5.94 -7.14
C ASN A 191 1.15 6.02 -8.50
N ILE A 192 0.63 5.32 -9.52
CA ILE A 192 1.15 5.41 -10.89
C ILE A 192 0.97 6.82 -11.44
N CYS A 193 -0.20 7.44 -11.27
CA CYS A 193 -0.45 8.81 -11.71
C CYS A 193 0.45 9.82 -10.99
N GLU A 194 0.63 9.70 -9.67
CA GLU A 194 1.54 10.51 -8.87
C GLU A 194 2.97 10.40 -9.40
N MET A 195 3.46 9.18 -9.64
CA MET A 195 4.79 8.93 -10.16
C MET A 195 4.99 9.51 -11.57
N ILE A 196 4.00 9.38 -12.46
CA ILE A 196 4.05 9.95 -13.81
C ILE A 196 4.09 11.47 -13.73
N LEU A 197 3.23 12.09 -12.91
CA LEU A 197 3.19 13.54 -12.73
C LEU A 197 4.50 14.06 -12.15
N TRP A 198 5.05 13.37 -11.13
CA TRP A 198 6.32 13.74 -10.53
C TRP A 198 7.46 13.65 -11.55
N LYS A 199 7.60 12.52 -12.27
CA LYS A 199 8.64 12.37 -13.30
C LYS A 199 8.50 13.34 -14.47
N SER A 200 7.29 13.80 -14.75
CA SER A 200 7.03 14.72 -15.87
C SER A 200 7.26 16.18 -15.48
N PHE A 201 6.85 16.56 -14.27
CA PHE A 201 6.80 17.96 -13.80
C PHE A 201 7.66 18.25 -12.57
N SER A 202 8.55 17.36 -12.14
CA SER A 202 9.38 17.62 -10.96
C SER A 202 10.27 18.85 -11.18
N PRO A 203 10.17 19.88 -10.31
CA PRO A 203 11.02 21.07 -10.38
C PRO A 203 12.39 20.85 -9.71
N THR A 204 12.66 19.66 -9.18
CA THR A 204 13.95 19.33 -8.57
C THR A 204 15.05 19.31 -9.63
N THR A 205 16.22 19.85 -9.26
CA THR A 205 17.39 19.83 -10.12
C THR A 205 18.36 18.76 -9.65
N ILE A 206 18.79 17.88 -10.55
CA ILE A 206 19.87 16.91 -10.32
C ILE A 206 21.17 17.57 -10.79
N ARG A 207 22.21 17.48 -9.97
CA ARG A 207 23.56 17.91 -10.36
C ARG A 207 24.26 16.72 -11.00
N THR A 208 24.32 16.71 -12.32
CA THR A 208 25.14 15.78 -13.10
C THR A 208 26.53 16.38 -13.29
N ASP A 209 27.54 15.58 -13.61
CA ASP A 209 28.92 16.01 -13.89
C ASP A 209 29.03 17.10 -14.99
N GLN A 210 27.94 17.34 -15.74
CA GLN A 210 27.87 18.31 -16.84
C GLN A 210 26.97 19.53 -16.55
N GLY A 211 26.38 19.65 -15.35
CA GLY A 211 25.58 20.81 -14.91
C GLY A 211 24.37 20.47 -14.04
N THR A 212 23.62 21.50 -13.63
CA THR A 212 22.30 21.35 -12.99
C THR A 212 21.23 21.11 -14.05
N GLU A 213 20.64 19.92 -14.06
CA GLU A 213 19.57 19.52 -14.97
C GLU A 213 18.28 19.34 -14.19
N PHE A 214 17.12 19.65 -14.79
CA PHE A 214 15.83 19.40 -14.13
C PHE A 214 15.47 17.92 -14.23
N GLU A 215 14.95 17.35 -13.14
CA GLU A 215 14.50 15.96 -13.09
C GLU A 215 13.21 15.75 -13.89
N GLY A 216 12.34 16.77 -13.97
CA GLY A 216 11.10 16.72 -14.72
C GLY A 216 11.33 16.76 -16.23
N ALA A 217 10.93 15.70 -16.95
CA ALA A 217 11.16 15.58 -18.39
C ALA A 217 10.62 16.77 -19.20
N ILE A 218 9.46 17.32 -18.83
CA ILE A 218 8.83 18.45 -19.53
C ILE A 218 9.54 19.76 -19.19
N ILE A 219 9.89 19.97 -17.92
CA ILE A 219 10.58 21.17 -17.45
C ILE A 219 12.00 21.22 -18.01
N ALA A 220 12.71 20.08 -18.02
CA ALA A 220 14.01 19.93 -18.64
C ALA A 220 13.95 20.21 -20.14
N LEU A 221 12.95 19.68 -20.84
CA LEU A 221 12.76 19.94 -22.28
C LEU A 221 12.58 21.44 -22.56
N PHE A 222 11.70 22.14 -21.83
CA PHE A 222 11.51 23.59 -22.02
C PHE A 222 12.75 24.39 -21.62
N HIS A 223 13.45 24.01 -20.55
CA HIS A 223 14.68 24.66 -20.12
C HIS A 223 15.80 24.48 -21.16
N PHE A 224 16.04 23.28 -21.66
CA PHE A 224 17.07 23.02 -22.67
C PHE A 224 16.73 23.66 -24.03
N LEU A 225 15.45 23.68 -24.43
CA LEU A 225 15.00 24.32 -25.66
C LEU A 225 15.21 25.84 -25.64
N LEU A 226 15.06 26.48 -24.47
CA LEU A 226 15.19 27.93 -24.30
C LEU A 226 16.62 28.37 -23.97
N THR A 227 17.39 27.58 -23.24
CA THR A 227 18.69 28.00 -22.67
C THR A 227 19.90 27.50 -23.46
N LYS A 228 19.83 26.39 -24.22
CA LYS A 228 20.99 25.89 -24.99
C LYS A 228 20.93 26.27 -26.48
N PRO A 229 22.05 26.75 -27.07
CA PRO A 229 22.11 27.16 -28.48
C PRO A 229 22.14 25.99 -29.47
N ASN A 230 22.62 24.80 -29.07
CA ASN A 230 22.67 23.59 -29.90
C ASN A 230 21.55 22.60 -29.54
N LYS A 231 20.43 22.70 -30.26
CA LYS A 231 19.17 21.99 -29.97
C LYS A 231 19.24 20.46 -30.07
N PHE A 232 20.18 19.90 -30.85
CA PHE A 232 20.30 18.44 -31.03
C PHE A 232 21.08 17.76 -29.90
N TYR A 233 22.02 18.45 -29.25
CA TYR A 233 22.86 17.87 -28.18
C TYR A 233 22.15 17.88 -26.82
N GLY A 234 21.24 18.83 -26.59
CA GLY A 234 20.45 18.92 -25.35
C GLY A 234 19.20 18.01 -25.31
N LEU A 235 18.90 17.28 -26.39
CA LEU A 235 17.83 16.27 -26.43
C LEU A 235 18.36 14.83 -26.27
N GLN A 236 19.68 14.64 -26.35
CA GLN A 236 20.35 13.33 -26.16
C GLN A 236 20.93 13.15 -24.75
N GLN A 237 20.92 14.19 -23.92
CA GLN A 237 21.16 14.16 -22.47
C GLN A 237 19.82 13.99 -21.76
#